data_AF-A0A7V4T5U3-F1
#
_entry.id   AF-A0A7V4T5U3-F1
#
_cell.length_a   1.000
_cell.length_b   1.000
_cell.length_c   1.000
_cell.angle_alpha   90.00
_cell.angle_beta   90.00
_cell.angle_gamma   90.00
#
_symmetry.space_group_name_H-M   'P 1'
#
loop_
_entity.id
_entity.type
_entity.pdbx_description
1 polymer ?
#
loop_
_entity_poly.entity_id
_entity_poly.type
_entity_poly.pdbx_seq_one_letter_code
_entity_poly.pdbx_strand_id
1 'polypeptide(L)'
;MLFSEQFITTIILTTLIGSYLIDTIADFLNLENLNHPLPKEFNNHYKPEKYIESQTYLKVNTKFGFITSSIDLIIMLLFWFSGGFQFIDAFVRSFNFGSIVSGLFFTGILLFLKLAISLPFSIYSTFVIEEKFGFNKTTPKLFLADLIKSIVLSAALGGILLSFILGFLEFGGRFAWIYCWAASAVFL
;
A
#
# COMPACT_ATOMS: atom_id res chain seq x y z
N MET A 1 14.61 -25.47 -14.11
CA MET A 1 14.25 -24.70 -12.90
C MET A 1 15.55 -24.07 -12.42
N LEU A 2 15.82 -22.81 -12.77
CA LEU A 2 17.17 -22.20 -12.66
C LEU A 2 17.51 -21.66 -11.26
N PHE A 3 16.55 -21.61 -10.33
CA PHE A 3 16.73 -21.08 -8.99
C PHE A 3 16.02 -21.96 -7.94
N SER A 4 16.65 -22.15 -6.77
CA SER A 4 16.01 -22.83 -5.64
C SER A 4 14.96 -21.93 -4.99
N GLU A 5 13.94 -22.51 -4.35
CA GLU A 5 12.93 -21.76 -3.60
C GLU A 5 13.55 -20.87 -2.51
N GLN A 6 14.63 -21.38 -1.89
CA GLN A 6 15.43 -20.65 -0.92
C GLN A 6 16.04 -19.39 -1.53
N PHE A 7 16.60 -19.49 -2.74
CA PHE A 7 17.21 -18.35 -3.43
C PHE A 7 16.18 -17.25 -3.73
N ILE A 8 14.99 -17.61 -4.24
CA ILE A 8 13.91 -16.66 -4.52
C ILE A 8 13.45 -15.98 -3.22
N THR A 9 13.27 -16.76 -2.15
CA THR A 9 12.89 -16.25 -0.83
C THR A 9 13.91 -15.26 -0.30
N THR A 10 15.22 -15.56 -0.42
CA THR A 10 16.29 -14.64 -0.03
C THR A 10 16.23 -13.33 -0.82
N ILE A 11 16.04 -13.38 -2.13
CA ILE A 11 15.92 -12.15 -2.96
C ILE A 11 14.75 -11.29 -2.47
N ILE A 12 13.57 -11.89 -2.28
CA ILE A 12 12.37 -11.15 -1.86
C ILE A 12 12.59 -10.54 -0.47
N LEU A 13 13.13 -11.30 0.49
CA LEU A 13 13.41 -10.80 1.84
C LEU A 13 14.45 -9.68 1.84
N THR A 14 15.57 -9.86 1.14
CA THR A 14 16.61 -8.83 1.03
C THR A 14 16.07 -7.56 0.39
N THR A 15 15.23 -7.68 -0.64
CA THR A 15 14.62 -6.51 -1.30
C THR A 15 13.64 -5.80 -0.38
N LEU A 16 12.76 -6.53 0.32
CA LEU A 16 11.79 -5.97 1.25
C LEU A 16 12.45 -5.26 2.43
N ILE A 17 13.38 -5.95 3.10
CA ILE A 17 14.11 -5.41 4.25
C ILE A 17 15.01 -4.25 3.79
N GLY A 18 15.69 -4.40 2.65
CA GLY A 18 16.53 -3.37 2.06
C GLY A 18 15.77 -2.09 1.75
N SER A 19 14.61 -2.19 1.08
CA SER A 19 13.74 -1.04 0.79
C SER A 19 13.29 -0.36 2.08
N TYR A 20 12.77 -1.14 3.04
CA TYR A 20 12.32 -0.61 4.32
C TYR A 20 13.44 0.14 5.06
N LEU A 21 14.66 -0.41 5.08
CA LEU A 21 15.81 0.24 5.71
C LEU A 21 16.21 1.53 4.99
N ILE A 22 16.24 1.52 3.66
CA ILE A 22 16.56 2.72 2.87
C ILE A 22 15.56 3.84 3.16
N ASP A 23 14.27 3.54 3.10
CA ASP A 23 13.20 4.51 3.36
C ASP A 23 13.30 5.04 4.81
N THR A 24 13.51 4.14 5.78
CA THR A 24 13.66 4.52 7.19
C THR A 24 14.86 5.42 7.43
N ILE A 25 16.01 5.11 6.83
CA ILE A 25 17.23 5.92 6.95
C ILE A 25 17.03 7.28 6.26
N ALA A 26 16.42 7.31 5.07
CA ALA A 26 16.16 8.54 4.34
C ALA A 26 15.28 9.50 5.16
N ASP A 27 14.19 9.00 5.72
CA ASP A 27 13.31 9.78 6.57
C ASP A 27 13.98 10.21 7.89
N PHE A 28 14.82 9.36 8.48
CA PHE A 28 15.58 9.71 9.68
C PHE A 28 16.54 10.87 9.40
N LEU A 29 17.33 10.78 8.32
CA LEU A 29 18.23 11.83 7.88
C LEU A 29 17.47 13.12 7.54
N ASN A 30 16.29 13.00 6.93
CA ASN A 30 15.43 14.13 6.63
C ASN A 30 14.95 14.85 7.91
N LEU A 31 14.57 14.09 8.95
CA LEU A 31 14.17 14.63 10.24
C LEU A 31 15.33 15.26 11.03
N GLU A 32 16.53 14.71 10.91
CA GLU A 32 17.74 15.25 11.56
C GLU A 32 18.18 16.56 10.91
N ASN A 33 18.03 16.68 9.59
CA ASN A 33 18.40 17.87 8.82
C ASN A 33 17.31 18.97 8.81
N LEU A 34 16.32 18.89 9.71
CA LEU A 34 15.31 19.95 9.85
C LEU A 34 15.93 21.21 10.46
N ASN A 35 16.21 22.18 9.60
CA ASN A 35 16.88 23.41 9.99
C ASN A 35 16.03 24.32 10.88
N HIS A 36 16.67 24.84 11.92
CA HIS A 36 16.25 26.01 12.67
C HIS A 36 17.48 26.92 12.87
N PRO A 37 17.39 28.24 12.60
CA PRO A 37 16.22 29.01 12.15
C PRO A 37 15.95 28.92 10.63
N LEU A 38 14.81 29.49 10.20
CA LEU A 38 14.44 29.64 8.79
C LEU A 38 15.61 30.25 7.99
N PRO A 39 16.00 29.70 6.82
CA PRO A 39 17.07 30.27 6.02
C PRO A 39 16.73 31.71 5.62
N LYS A 40 17.75 32.59 5.58
CA LYS A 40 17.57 34.03 5.41
C LYS A 40 16.85 34.38 4.10
N GLU A 41 17.00 33.53 3.09
CA GLU A 41 16.38 33.62 1.77
C GLU A 41 14.85 33.52 1.84
N PHE A 42 14.30 32.85 2.87
CA PHE A 42 12.87 32.58 3.02
C PHE A 42 12.16 33.50 4.02
N ASN A 43 12.89 34.36 4.75
CA ASN A 43 12.33 35.27 5.77
C ASN A 43 11.22 36.19 5.24
N ASN A 44 11.29 36.61 3.98
CA ASN A 44 10.29 37.49 3.37
C ASN A 44 9.08 36.73 2.79
N HIS A 45 9.14 35.41 2.69
CA HIS A 45 8.11 34.57 2.08
C HIS A 45 7.32 33.76 3.11
N TYR A 46 7.94 33.40 4.25
CA TYR A 46 7.32 32.57 5.27
C TYR A 46 7.27 33.26 6.62
N LYS A 47 6.11 33.17 7.27
CA LYS A 47 5.98 33.53 8.69
C LYS A 47 6.71 32.48 9.54
N PRO A 48 7.57 32.88 10.50
CA PRO A 48 8.31 31.95 11.35
C PRO A 48 7.42 30.92 12.07
N GLU A 49 6.22 31.33 12.48
CA GLU A 49 5.26 30.46 13.19
C GLU A 49 4.76 29.33 12.29
N LYS A 50 4.42 29.64 11.03
CA LYS A 50 3.98 28.64 10.05
C LYS A 50 5.09 27.67 9.67
N TYR A 51 6.34 28.13 9.65
CA TYR A 51 7.48 27.26 9.39
C TYR A 51 7.68 26.26 10.54
N ILE A 52 7.59 26.70 11.80
CA ILE A 52 7.66 25.79 12.95
C ILE A 52 6.51 24.77 12.95
N GLU A 53 5.30 25.23 12.60
CA GLU A 53 4.13 24.37 12.46
C GLU A 53 4.32 23.30 11.38
N SER A 54 4.84 23.66 10.20
CA SER A 54 5.11 22.69 9.12
C SER A 54 6.18 21.68 9.49
N GLN A 55 7.24 22.09 10.19
CA GLN A 55 8.27 21.18 10.69
C GLN A 55 7.71 20.22 11.76
N THR A 56 6.79 20.70 12.59
CA THR A 56 6.11 19.87 13.59
C THR A 56 5.19 18.86 12.93
N TYR A 57 4.43 19.28 11.91
CA TYR A 57 3.60 18.39 11.09
C TYR A 57 4.44 17.30 10.44
N LEU A 58 5.54 17.66 9.78
CA LEU A 58 6.47 16.71 9.17
C LEU A 58 6.98 15.69 10.19
N LYS A 59 7.45 16.13 11.37
CA LYS A 59 7.90 15.23 12.44
C LYS A 59 6.82 14.24 12.90
N VAL A 60 5.57 14.70 13.08
CA VAL A 60 4.47 13.82 13.50
C VAL A 60 4.14 12.82 12.40
N ASN A 61 4.02 13.28 11.15
CA ASN A 61 3.65 12.44 10.03
C ASN A 61 4.73 11.39 9.72
N THR A 62 6.01 11.76 9.72
CA THR A 62 7.12 10.82 9.49
C THR A 62 7.21 9.78 10.61
N LYS A 63 7.08 10.18 11.88
CA LYS A 63 7.05 9.22 13.01
C LYS A 63 5.89 8.25 12.90
N PHE A 64 4.71 8.72 12.50
CA PHE A 64 3.57 7.87 12.25
C PHE A 64 3.85 6.90 11.09
N GLY A 65 4.43 7.39 10.00
CA GLY A 65 4.87 6.59 8.85
C GLY A 65 5.83 5.45 9.23
N PHE A 66 6.77 5.69 10.15
CA PHE A 66 7.64 4.62 10.67
C PHE A 66 6.86 3.53 11.40
N ILE A 67 5.90 3.91 12.24
CA ILE A 67 5.10 2.95 13.00
C ILE A 67 4.24 2.12 12.05
N THR A 68 3.58 2.76 11.08
CA THR A 68 2.70 2.07 10.13
C THR A 68 3.50 1.13 9.22
N SER A 69 4.61 1.59 8.66
CA SER A 69 5.49 0.76 7.81
C SER A 69 6.10 -0.42 8.57
N SER A 70 6.53 -0.23 9.82
CA SER A 70 7.02 -1.31 10.68
C SER A 70 5.96 -2.38 10.89
N ILE A 71 4.74 -1.97 11.26
CA ILE A 71 3.64 -2.90 11.51
C ILE A 71 3.24 -3.62 10.23
N ASP A 72 3.15 -2.91 9.11
CA ASP A 72 2.86 -3.50 7.81
C ASP A 72 3.89 -4.56 7.39
N LEU A 73 5.18 -4.26 7.57
CA LEU A 73 6.27 -5.21 7.28
C LEU A 73 6.16 -6.44 8.18
N ILE A 74 5.99 -6.25 9.48
CA ILE A 74 5.86 -7.36 10.45
C ILE A 74 4.66 -8.24 10.11
N ILE A 75 3.48 -7.66 9.87
CA ILE A 75 2.28 -8.42 9.53
C ILE A 75 2.47 -9.18 8.22
N MET A 76 3.04 -8.55 7.20
CA MET A 76 3.30 -9.21 5.91
C MET A 76 4.29 -10.38 6.07
N LEU A 77 5.36 -10.22 6.84
CA LEU A 77 6.32 -11.30 7.11
C LEU A 77 5.65 -12.45 7.89
N LEU A 78 4.91 -12.13 8.96
CA LEU A 78 4.17 -13.14 9.73
C LEU A 78 3.16 -13.88 8.85
N PHE A 79 2.42 -13.14 8.01
CA PHE A 79 1.45 -13.72 7.08
C PHE A 79 2.12 -14.63 6.05
N TRP A 80 3.28 -14.22 5.51
CA TRP A 80 4.03 -15.04 4.57
C TRP A 80 4.58 -16.30 5.22
N PHE A 81 5.30 -16.18 6.34
CA PHE A 81 5.93 -17.32 7.02
C PHE A 81 4.95 -18.27 7.70
N SER A 82 3.74 -17.80 8.06
CA SER A 82 2.66 -18.68 8.53
C SER A 82 1.94 -19.43 7.41
N GLY A 83 2.32 -19.20 6.14
CA GLY A 83 1.67 -19.83 4.99
C GLY A 83 0.31 -19.21 4.64
N GLY A 84 0.07 -17.94 5.01
CA GLY A 84 -1.21 -17.26 4.79
C GLY A 84 -1.64 -17.24 3.31
N PHE A 85 -0.71 -17.09 2.37
CA PHE A 85 -1.01 -17.17 0.93
C PHE A 85 -1.53 -18.56 0.53
N GLN A 86 -0.87 -19.62 1.00
CA GLN A 86 -1.29 -20.99 0.74
C GLN A 86 -2.64 -21.29 1.38
N PHE A 87 -2.88 -20.77 2.59
CA PHE A 87 -4.15 -20.93 3.29
C PHE A 87 -5.31 -20.32 2.48
N ILE A 88 -5.15 -19.08 1.98
CA ILE A 88 -6.19 -18.45 1.16
C ILE A 88 -6.37 -19.19 -0.17
N ASP A 89 -5.29 -19.59 -0.84
CA ASP A 89 -5.39 -20.36 -2.10
C ASP A 89 -6.17 -21.67 -1.89
N ALA A 90 -5.83 -22.44 -0.85
CA ALA A 90 -6.54 -23.68 -0.51
C ALA A 90 -8.03 -23.42 -0.17
N PHE A 91 -8.31 -22.37 0.60
CA PHE A 91 -9.67 -21.97 0.93
C PHE A 91 -10.48 -21.64 -0.34
N VAL A 92 -9.93 -20.84 -1.24
CA VAL A 92 -10.62 -20.46 -2.48
C VAL A 92 -10.82 -21.67 -3.42
N ARG A 93 -9.83 -22.56 -3.51
CA ARG A 93 -9.94 -23.78 -4.32
C ARG A 93 -10.98 -24.76 -3.79
N SER A 94 -11.28 -24.75 -2.49
CA SER A 94 -12.29 -25.64 -1.89
C SER A 94 -13.70 -25.44 -2.48
N PHE A 95 -13.98 -24.26 -3.05
CA PHE A 95 -15.25 -23.96 -3.72
C PHE A 95 -15.35 -24.52 -5.14
N ASN A 96 -14.27 -25.09 -5.69
CA ASN A 96 -14.22 -25.67 -7.04
C ASN A 96 -14.67 -24.73 -8.17
N PHE A 97 -14.38 -23.43 -8.02
CA PHE A 97 -14.59 -22.46 -9.11
C PHE A 97 -13.57 -22.64 -10.25
N GLY A 98 -13.86 -22.04 -11.41
CA GLY A 98 -12.90 -21.95 -12.50
C GLY A 98 -11.70 -21.04 -12.16
N SER A 99 -10.59 -21.21 -12.88
CA SER A 99 -9.31 -20.53 -12.63
C SER A 99 -9.43 -19.01 -12.48
N ILE A 100 -10.16 -18.36 -13.39
CA ILE A 100 -10.39 -16.90 -13.35
C ILE A 100 -11.13 -16.48 -12.07
N VAL A 101 -12.25 -17.15 -11.75
CA VAL A 101 -13.08 -16.80 -10.58
C VAL A 101 -12.31 -17.06 -9.29
N SER A 102 -11.56 -18.16 -9.19
CA SER A 102 -10.66 -18.41 -8.07
C SER A 102 -9.60 -17.31 -7.93
N GLY A 103 -8.98 -16.86 -9.03
CA GLY A 103 -8.00 -15.77 -8.99
C GLY A 103 -8.60 -14.43 -8.51
N LEU A 104 -9.84 -14.13 -8.91
CA LEU A 104 -10.56 -12.95 -8.42
C LEU A 104 -10.83 -13.01 -6.92
N PHE A 105 -11.32 -14.15 -6.41
CA PHE A 105 -11.58 -14.32 -4.97
C PHE A 105 -10.29 -14.28 -4.16
N PHE A 106 -9.23 -14.98 -4.62
CA PHE A 106 -7.92 -14.95 -3.97
C PHE A 106 -7.41 -13.52 -3.82
N THR A 107 -7.43 -12.75 -4.91
CA THR A 107 -6.97 -11.35 -4.91
C THR A 107 -7.89 -10.47 -4.07
N GLY A 108 -9.20 -10.64 -4.18
CA GLY A 108 -10.19 -9.88 -3.41
C GLY A 108 -10.04 -10.07 -1.91
N ILE A 109 -9.79 -11.30 -1.44
CA ILE A 109 -9.55 -11.58 -0.03
C ILE A 109 -8.26 -10.92 0.45
N LEU A 110 -7.17 -11.01 -0.32
CA LEU A 110 -5.90 -10.35 0.03
C LEU A 110 -6.05 -8.83 0.12
N LEU A 111 -6.73 -8.20 -0.86
CA LEU A 111 -7.00 -6.76 -0.84
C LEU A 111 -7.87 -6.36 0.35
N PHE A 112 -8.88 -7.16 0.67
CA PHE A 112 -9.73 -6.92 1.84
C PHE A 112 -8.95 -7.00 3.16
N LEU A 113 -8.08 -8.01 3.31
CA LEU A 113 -7.21 -8.13 4.48
C LEU A 113 -6.26 -6.93 4.60
N LYS A 114 -5.64 -6.52 3.49
CA LYS A 114 -4.76 -5.34 3.48
C LYS A 114 -5.54 -4.07 3.86
N LEU A 115 -6.76 -3.92 3.33
CA LEU A 115 -7.63 -2.81 3.70
C LEU A 115 -7.93 -2.80 5.20
N ALA A 116 -8.33 -3.95 5.77
CA ALA A 116 -8.64 -4.09 7.18
C ALA A 116 -7.45 -3.72 8.08
N ILE A 117 -6.23 -4.13 7.70
CA ILE A 117 -4.99 -3.78 8.42
C ILE A 117 -4.70 -2.27 8.33
N SER A 118 -4.90 -1.67 7.14
CA SER A 118 -4.61 -0.26 6.91
C SER A 118 -5.63 0.71 7.49
N LEU A 119 -6.87 0.26 7.70
CA LEU A 119 -8.00 1.12 8.06
C LEU A 119 -7.81 1.85 9.40
N PRO A 120 -7.35 1.22 10.50
CA PRO A 120 -7.07 1.92 11.75
C PRO A 120 -6.05 3.05 11.58
N PHE A 121 -5.02 2.83 10.76
CA PHE A 121 -4.00 3.84 10.49
C PHE A 121 -4.55 5.00 9.66
N SER A 122 -5.37 4.71 8.65
CA SER A 122 -6.05 5.75 7.85
C SER A 122 -6.98 6.61 8.70
N ILE A 123 -7.73 5.99 9.62
CA ILE A 123 -8.61 6.69 10.57
C ILE A 123 -7.77 7.59 11.50
N TYR A 124 -6.69 7.07 12.08
CA TYR A 124 -5.82 7.84 12.97
C TYR A 124 -5.16 9.02 12.23
N SER A 125 -4.65 8.78 11.03
CA SER A 125 -4.07 9.84 10.20
C SER A 125 -5.09 10.95 9.95
N THR A 126 -6.31 10.60 9.51
CA THR A 126 -7.32 11.59 9.11
C THR A 126 -7.92 12.34 10.30
N PHE A 127 -8.34 11.63 11.34
CA PHE A 127 -9.13 12.22 12.43
C PHE A 127 -8.30 12.63 13.65
N VAL A 128 -7.02 12.25 13.72
CA VAL A 128 -6.12 12.65 14.81
C VAL A 128 -5.00 13.53 14.30
N ILE A 129 -4.23 13.08 13.30
CA ILE A 129 -3.09 13.84 12.79
C ILE A 129 -3.57 15.05 11.99
N GLU A 130 -4.31 14.83 10.90
CA GLU A 130 -4.77 15.93 10.02
C GLU A 130 -5.71 16.91 10.74
N GLU A 131 -6.55 16.41 11.66
CA GLU A 131 -7.42 17.26 12.48
C GLU A 131 -6.60 18.17 13.43
N LYS A 132 -5.53 17.64 14.05
CA LYS A 132 -4.65 18.41 14.95
C LYS A 132 -4.01 19.62 14.27
N PHE A 133 -3.75 19.53 12.96
CA PHE A 133 -3.18 20.62 12.17
C PHE A 133 -4.23 21.40 11.36
N GLY A 134 -5.53 21.12 11.57
CA GLY A 134 -6.63 21.81 10.90
C GLY A 134 -6.76 21.53 9.39
N PHE A 135 -6.07 20.51 8.89
CA PHE A 135 -6.08 20.08 7.50
C PHE A 135 -7.26 19.17 7.18
N ASN A 136 -7.79 18.45 8.17
CA ASN A 136 -8.97 17.62 7.94
C ASN A 136 -10.20 18.48 7.56
N LYS A 137 -10.86 18.10 6.47
CA LYS A 137 -12.13 18.67 5.99
C LYS A 137 -13.21 17.58 5.84
N THR A 138 -12.91 16.38 6.30
CA THR A 138 -13.74 15.17 6.11
C THR A 138 -14.48 14.84 7.39
N THR A 139 -15.73 14.41 7.26
CA THR A 139 -16.54 13.90 8.38
C THR A 139 -16.49 12.36 8.41
N PRO A 140 -16.73 11.70 9.57
CA PRO A 140 -16.77 10.23 9.64
C PRO A 140 -17.75 9.59 8.65
N LYS A 141 -18.90 10.25 8.41
CA LYS A 141 -19.88 9.80 7.42
C LYS A 141 -19.34 9.89 5.99
N LEU A 142 -18.65 10.99 5.65
CA LEU A 142 -18.05 11.16 4.34
C LEU A 142 -16.90 10.17 4.12
N PHE A 143 -16.03 10.00 5.13
CA PHE A 143 -14.94 9.03 5.10
C PHE A 143 -15.45 7.60 4.83
N LEU A 144 -16.48 7.15 5.56
CA LEU A 144 -17.06 5.82 5.34
C LEU A 144 -17.72 5.70 3.95
N ALA A 145 -18.42 6.74 3.52
CA ALA A 145 -19.03 6.75 2.18
C ALA A 145 -17.97 6.64 1.08
N ASP A 146 -16.86 7.37 1.20
CA ASP A 146 -15.78 7.36 0.22
C ASP A 146 -14.98 6.06 0.27
N LEU A 147 -14.80 5.47 1.45
CA LEU A 147 -14.24 4.13 1.60
C LEU A 147 -15.09 3.08 0.86
N ILE A 148 -16.42 3.09 1.06
CA ILE A 148 -17.32 2.15 0.37
C ILE A 148 -17.29 2.37 -1.14
N LYS A 149 -17.35 3.63 -1.60
CA LYS A 149 -17.25 3.96 -3.03
C LYS A 149 -15.93 3.46 -3.61
N SER A 150 -14.82 3.65 -2.89
CA SER A 150 -13.50 3.19 -3.32
C SER A 150 -13.43 1.67 -3.44
N ILE A 151 -13.99 0.93 -2.47
CA ILE A 151 -14.08 -0.54 -2.53
C ILE A 151 -14.92 -0.99 -3.73
N VAL A 152 -16.11 -0.41 -3.92
CA VAL A 152 -17.00 -0.77 -5.03
C VAL A 152 -16.35 -0.47 -6.37
N LEU A 153 -15.74 0.71 -6.51
CA LEU A 153 -15.09 1.12 -7.75
C LEU A 153 -13.86 0.25 -8.05
N SER A 154 -13.05 -0.05 -7.04
CA SER A 154 -11.88 -0.92 -7.16
C SER A 154 -12.27 -2.37 -7.50
N ALA A 155 -13.34 -2.90 -6.87
CA ALA A 155 -13.85 -4.22 -7.16
C ALA A 155 -14.45 -4.30 -8.57
N ALA A 156 -15.19 -3.26 -9.01
CA ALA A 156 -15.79 -3.24 -10.32
C ALA A 156 -14.73 -3.09 -11.43
N LEU A 157 -13.94 -2.01 -11.39
CA LEU A 157 -12.96 -1.73 -12.44
C LEU A 157 -11.75 -2.67 -12.36
N GLY A 158 -11.20 -2.84 -11.15
CA GLY A 158 -10.06 -3.73 -10.91
C GLY A 158 -10.44 -5.20 -11.11
N GLY A 159 -11.65 -5.62 -10.74
CA GLY A 159 -12.15 -6.97 -11.01
C GLY A 159 -12.32 -7.24 -12.49
N ILE A 160 -12.86 -6.30 -13.27
CA ILE A 160 -12.95 -6.43 -14.74
C ILE A 160 -11.56 -6.54 -15.35
N LEU A 161 -10.64 -5.62 -15.02
CA LEU A 161 -9.28 -5.64 -15.54
C LEU A 161 -8.56 -6.95 -15.18
N LEU A 162 -8.64 -7.37 -13.92
CA LEU A 162 -8.03 -8.60 -13.44
C LEU A 162 -8.63 -9.83 -14.12
N SER A 163 -9.94 -9.85 -14.37
CA SER A 163 -10.61 -10.92 -15.11
C SER A 163 -10.03 -11.07 -16.52
N PHE A 164 -9.82 -9.95 -17.22
CA PHE A 164 -9.18 -9.97 -18.54
C PHE A 164 -7.74 -10.46 -18.48
N ILE A 165 -6.95 -9.96 -17.53
CA ILE A 165 -5.56 -10.40 -17.36
C ILE A 165 -5.50 -11.91 -17.10
N LEU A 166 -6.32 -12.43 -16.17
CA LEU A 166 -6.36 -13.86 -15.87
C LEU A 166 -6.83 -14.69 -17.06
N GLY A 167 -7.85 -14.22 -17.80
CA GLY A 167 -8.30 -14.87 -19.02
C GLY A 167 -7.22 -14.90 -20.12
N PHE A 168 -6.49 -13.81 -20.32
CA PHE A 168 -5.37 -13.79 -21.27
C PHE A 168 -4.23 -14.70 -20.84
N LEU A 169 -3.95 -14.83 -19.55
CA LEU A 169 -2.95 -15.77 -19.05
C LEU A 169 -3.39 -17.23 -19.23
N GLU A 170 -4.68 -17.52 -19.12
CA GLU A 170 -5.23 -18.86 -19.32
C GLU A 170 -5.27 -19.27 -20.80
N PHE A 171 -5.68 -18.38 -21.69
CA PHE A 171 -5.91 -18.69 -23.11
C PHE A 171 -4.85 -18.16 -24.08
N GLY A 172 -4.05 -17.16 -23.69
CA GLY A 172 -3.18 -16.38 -24.58
C GLY A 172 -1.86 -17.03 -24.99
N GLY A 173 -1.58 -18.24 -24.49
CA GLY A 173 -0.37 -19.00 -24.83
C GLY A 173 0.92 -18.21 -24.57
N ARG A 174 1.95 -18.41 -25.41
CA ARG A 174 3.28 -17.79 -25.23
C ARG A 174 3.25 -16.24 -25.29
N PHE A 175 2.28 -15.65 -25.97
CA PHE A 175 2.17 -14.19 -26.16
C PHE A 175 1.17 -13.52 -25.21
N ALA A 176 0.61 -14.27 -24.25
CA ALA A 176 -0.31 -13.76 -23.23
C ALA A 176 0.16 -12.45 -22.59
N TRP A 177 1.46 -12.35 -22.29
CA TRP A 177 2.04 -11.16 -21.67
C TRP A 177 1.91 -9.88 -22.51
N ILE A 178 1.94 -9.99 -23.85
CA ILE A 178 1.78 -8.83 -24.75
C ILE A 178 0.33 -8.34 -24.70
N TYR A 179 -0.63 -9.27 -24.73
CA TYR A 179 -2.05 -8.93 -24.64
C TYR A 179 -2.40 -8.31 -23.28
N CYS A 180 -1.87 -8.87 -22.19
CA CYS A 180 -2.02 -8.27 -20.85
C CYS A 180 -1.42 -6.86 -20.80
N TRP A 181 -0.20 -6.68 -21.31
CA TRP A 181 0.45 -5.37 -21.33
C TRP A 181 -0.35 -4.32 -22.11
N ALA A 182 -0.81 -4.66 -23.32
CA ALA A 182 -1.60 -3.76 -24.15
C ALA A 182 -2.95 -3.42 -23.49
N ALA A 183 -3.64 -4.42 -22.92
CA ALA A 183 -4.90 -4.20 -22.20
C ALA A 183 -4.72 -3.28 -20.98
N SER A 184 -3.67 -3.48 -20.19
CA SER A 184 -3.34 -2.60 -19.07
C SER A 184 -2.97 -1.19 -19.53
N ALA A 185 -2.24 -1.03 -20.64
CA ALA A 185 -1.85 0.27 -21.17
C ALA A 185 -3.02 1.08 -21.74
N VAL A 186 -4.05 0.42 -22.29
CA VAL A 186 -5.29 1.09 -22.75
C VAL A 186 -6.18 1.49 -21.57
N PHE A 187 -6.12 0.74 -20.48
CA PHE A 187 -6.89 1.02 -19.27
C PHE A 187 -6.34 2.20 -18.46
N LEU A 188 -5.02 2.40 -18.46
CA LEU A 188 -4.31 3.52 -17.80
C LEU A 188 -4.40 4.82 -18.61
#